data_AF-A0A936XP60-F1
#
_entry.id   AF-A0A936XP60-F1
#
_cell.length_a   1.000
_cell.length_b   1.000
_cell.length_c   1.000
_cell.angle_alpha   90.00
_cell.angle_beta   90.00
_cell.angle_gamma   90.00
#
_symmetry.space_group_name_H-M   'P 1'
#
loop_
_entity.id
_entity.type
_entity.pdbx_description
1 polymer ?
#
loop_
_entity_poly.entity_id
_entity_poly.type
_entity_poly.pdbx_seq_one_letter_code
_entity_poly.pdbx_strand_id
1 'polypeptide(L)'
;MSKAPISGYGILGMRGLFSKAWYSLGRTHLRLSETCLAFAGVGNMKTTDMDFARPSGIALAIPDSGESINVPASIKEFDPTFFEVPMLNNKHPSTSLMSRKTKIKIDFLTVQKTGIDFAPHYYSDLAIAADPLRYMDYLLGGKSWQGLVIGAYAIPVNLPDPARFSIHKLVIAQERSLNFETKSAKDIRQASEVIEALVEIGRESDLQRALSDLLATGSKKPLENLEKSVARMNGTAKAVLLGEMQKALAQG
;
A
#
# COMPACT_ATOMS: atom_id res chain seq x y z
N MET A 1 -3.49 23.25 27.47
CA MET A 1 -3.42 21.84 27.06
C MET A 1 -3.30 21.78 25.55
N SER A 2 -2.13 21.41 25.03
CA SER A 2 -1.87 21.34 23.58
C SER A 2 -2.54 20.09 23.01
N LYS A 3 -3.47 20.24 22.05
CA LYS A 3 -4.07 19.12 21.32
C LYS A 3 -2.94 18.42 20.55
N ALA A 4 -2.65 17.15 20.88
CA ALA A 4 -1.75 16.34 20.07
C ALA A 4 -2.27 16.32 18.61
N PRO A 5 -1.41 16.49 17.60
CA PRO A 5 -1.85 16.47 16.21
C PRO A 5 -2.42 15.08 15.92
N ILE A 6 -3.72 15.03 15.66
CA ILE A 6 -4.38 13.81 15.19
C ILE A 6 -3.78 13.52 13.81
N SER A 7 -3.05 12.41 13.69
CA SER A 7 -2.50 11.91 12.43
C SER A 7 -3.63 11.70 11.42
N GLY A 8 -3.38 11.85 10.11
CA GLY A 8 -4.39 11.60 9.05
C GLY A 8 -5.06 10.21 9.14
N TYR A 9 -4.32 9.21 9.63
CA TYR A 9 -4.86 7.88 10.00
C TYR A 9 -5.92 7.94 11.10
N GLY A 10 -5.70 8.81 12.09
CA GLY A 10 -6.62 9.18 13.16
C GLY A 10 -8.02 9.50 12.65
N ILE A 11 -8.04 10.48 11.75
CA ILE A 11 -9.25 11.10 11.21
C ILE A 11 -10.03 10.12 10.34
N LEU A 12 -9.34 9.48 9.41
CA LEU A 12 -9.95 8.57 8.44
C LEU A 12 -10.39 7.25 9.07
N GLY A 13 -9.63 6.76 10.04
CA GLY A 13 -9.98 5.55 10.79
C GLY A 13 -11.24 5.72 11.63
N MET A 14 -11.35 6.81 12.41
CA MET A 14 -12.55 7.10 13.21
C MET A 14 -13.80 7.32 12.36
N ARG A 15 -13.64 7.72 11.09
CA ARG A 15 -14.75 7.91 10.14
C ARG A 15 -15.10 6.65 9.35
N GLY A 16 -14.46 5.51 9.61
CA GLY A 16 -14.81 4.24 8.98
C GLY A 16 -14.20 4.02 7.59
N LEU A 17 -13.06 4.65 7.25
CA LEU A 17 -12.40 4.40 5.96
C LEU A 17 -12.03 2.92 5.79
N PHE A 18 -11.52 2.28 6.84
CA PHE A 18 -11.11 0.87 6.81
C PHE A 18 -12.31 -0.09 6.80
N SER A 19 -13.47 0.32 7.28
CA SER A 19 -14.74 -0.39 7.07
C SER A 19 -15.33 -0.18 5.68
N LYS A 20 -14.58 0.39 4.72
CA LYS A 20 -14.97 0.47 3.30
C LYS A 20 -13.93 -0.15 2.36
N ALA A 21 -13.21 -1.18 2.84
CA ALA A 21 -12.21 -1.96 2.08
C ALA A 21 -10.99 -1.16 1.64
N TRP A 22 -10.66 -0.06 2.31
CA TRP A 22 -9.42 0.65 2.05
C TRP A 22 -8.27 0.06 2.84
N TYR A 23 -7.11 0.00 2.19
CA TYR A 23 -5.86 -0.55 2.69
C TYR A 23 -4.85 0.56 2.87
N SER A 24 -4.13 0.56 3.98
CA SER A 24 -2.94 1.39 4.16
C SER A 24 -1.78 0.80 3.38
N LEU A 25 -1.10 1.63 2.59
CA LEU A 25 0.06 1.27 1.77
C LEU A 25 1.31 2.10 2.15
N GLY A 26 2.39 1.84 1.42
CA GLY A 26 3.59 2.68 1.46
C GLY A 26 4.40 2.53 2.75
N ARG A 27 4.91 3.66 3.27
CA ARG A 27 5.75 3.68 4.49
C ARG A 27 4.98 3.29 5.74
N THR A 28 3.69 3.59 5.80
CA THR A 28 2.85 3.17 6.93
C THR A 28 2.64 1.67 6.91
N HIS A 29 2.40 1.06 5.73
CA HIS A 29 2.32 -0.39 5.63
C HIS A 29 3.61 -1.07 6.11
N LEU A 30 4.79 -0.66 5.62
CA LEU A 30 6.08 -1.22 6.04
C LEU A 30 6.23 -1.24 7.58
N ARG A 31 5.99 -0.11 8.24
CA ARG A 31 6.13 -0.01 9.70
C ARG A 31 5.07 -0.79 10.46
N LEU A 32 3.86 -0.85 9.91
CA LEU A 32 2.79 -1.65 10.52
C LEU A 32 3.00 -3.12 10.29
N SER A 33 3.54 -3.54 9.15
CA SER A 33 3.98 -4.92 8.95
C SER A 33 5.08 -5.25 9.93
N GLU A 34 6.12 -4.41 10.09
CA GLU A 34 7.15 -4.60 11.13
C GLU A 34 6.52 -4.76 12.52
N THR A 35 5.60 -3.86 12.91
CA THR A 35 4.92 -3.90 14.21
C THR A 35 4.03 -5.14 14.38
N CYS A 36 3.26 -5.52 13.34
CA CYS A 36 2.38 -6.69 13.36
C CYS A 36 3.18 -8.02 13.31
N LEU A 37 4.36 -7.99 12.70
CA LEU A 37 5.33 -9.09 12.64
C LEU A 37 6.25 -9.10 13.88
N ALA A 38 5.92 -8.35 14.94
CA ALA A 38 6.66 -8.26 16.20
C ALA A 38 8.10 -7.70 16.12
N PHE A 39 8.47 -7.03 15.02
CA PHE A 39 9.66 -6.18 14.96
C PHE A 39 9.41 -4.90 15.77
N ALA A 40 10.04 -4.78 16.93
CA ALA A 40 9.92 -3.63 17.82
C ALA A 40 10.65 -2.38 17.28
N GLY A 41 10.15 -1.81 16.19
CA GLY A 41 10.55 -0.51 15.68
C GLY A 41 9.62 0.60 16.18
N VAL A 42 9.69 0.98 17.46
CA VAL A 42 8.95 2.16 17.98
C VAL A 42 9.64 3.43 17.49
N GLY A 43 9.43 3.77 16.22
CA GLY A 43 9.90 5.02 15.61
C GLY A 43 8.76 6.03 15.49
N ASN A 44 8.98 7.26 15.97
CA ASN A 44 8.05 8.39 15.76
C ASN A 44 7.52 8.43 14.31
N MET A 45 6.20 8.29 14.14
CA MET A 45 5.53 8.39 12.84
C MET A 45 5.43 9.86 12.42
N LYS A 46 6.51 10.39 11.82
CA LYS A 46 6.40 11.53 10.89
C LYS A 46 6.35 11.00 9.47
N THR A 47 5.20 10.47 9.06
CA THR A 47 4.93 10.11 7.65
C THR A 47 4.26 11.30 6.98
N THR A 48 4.97 11.99 6.09
CA THR A 48 4.41 13.08 5.29
C THR A 48 3.53 12.59 4.15
N ASP A 49 3.61 11.31 3.80
CA ASP A 49 2.83 10.70 2.71
C ASP A 49 2.04 9.51 3.27
N MET A 50 0.74 9.48 2.99
CA MET A 50 -0.19 8.41 3.37
C MET A 50 -0.87 7.88 2.11
N ASP A 51 -0.68 6.61 1.83
CA ASP A 51 -1.24 5.96 0.65
C ASP A 51 -2.40 5.05 1.08
N PHE A 52 -3.58 5.25 0.49
CA PHE A 52 -4.74 4.40 0.69
C PHE A 52 -5.14 3.75 -0.62
N ALA A 53 -5.49 2.46 -0.62
CA ALA A 53 -5.99 1.81 -1.82
C ALA A 53 -7.25 0.97 -1.61
N ARG A 54 -8.08 0.84 -2.65
CA ARG A 54 -9.25 -0.04 -2.66
C ARG A 54 -9.24 -0.97 -3.87
N PRO A 55 -9.57 -2.27 -3.71
CA PRO A 55 -9.75 -3.20 -4.83
C PRO A 55 -10.86 -2.74 -5.79
N SER A 56 -10.77 -3.13 -7.07
CA SER A 56 -11.87 -2.97 -8.03
C SER A 56 -12.87 -4.12 -7.89
N GLY A 57 -13.86 -3.99 -7.01
CA GLY A 57 -14.92 -4.98 -6.82
C GLY A 57 -15.80 -4.63 -5.63
N ILE A 58 -17.06 -5.08 -5.66
CA ILE A 58 -17.97 -4.97 -4.53
C ILE A 58 -17.32 -5.71 -3.36
N ALA A 59 -17.05 -4.99 -2.26
CA ALA A 59 -16.55 -5.57 -1.03
C ALA A 59 -17.67 -6.42 -0.40
N LEU A 60 -17.80 -7.67 -0.87
CA LEU A 60 -18.92 -8.57 -0.55
C LEU A 60 -18.91 -9.10 0.89
N ALA A 61 -18.00 -8.61 1.73
CA ALA A 61 -17.80 -9.06 3.11
C ALA A 61 -17.50 -7.91 4.07
N ILE A 62 -18.06 -6.72 3.83
CA ILE A 62 -18.05 -5.66 4.83
C ILE A 62 -19.50 -5.31 5.15
N PRO A 63 -19.92 -5.24 6.43
CA PRO A 63 -21.16 -4.57 6.78
C PRO A 63 -21.04 -3.12 6.32
N ASP A 64 -21.53 -2.85 5.11
CA ASP A 64 -21.75 -1.51 4.63
C ASP A 64 -22.86 -0.94 5.52
N SER A 65 -22.53 0.05 6.35
CA SER A 65 -23.55 0.80 7.08
C SER A 65 -24.48 1.56 6.11
N GLY A 66 -24.18 1.58 4.81
CA GLY A 66 -24.90 2.33 3.79
C GLY A 66 -24.59 3.82 3.82
N GLU A 67 -23.85 4.30 4.83
CA GLU A 67 -23.49 5.71 4.97
C GLU A 67 -22.33 6.06 4.05
N SER A 68 -22.55 7.04 3.18
CA SER A 68 -21.47 7.69 2.44
C SER A 68 -20.67 8.60 3.37
N ILE A 69 -19.34 8.58 3.23
CA ILE A 69 -18.46 9.46 3.98
C ILE A 69 -17.97 10.52 3.00
N ASN A 70 -18.05 11.80 3.36
CA ASN A 70 -17.35 12.81 2.58
C ASN A 70 -15.91 12.94 3.12
N VAL A 71 -14.96 12.27 2.48
CA VAL A 71 -13.55 12.24 2.93
C VAL A 71 -12.92 13.65 2.91
N PRO A 72 -13.05 14.46 1.84
CA PRO A 72 -12.53 15.82 1.84
C PRO A 72 -13.10 16.70 2.94
N ALA A 73 -14.43 16.63 3.20
CA ALA A 73 -15.06 17.39 4.27
C ALA A 73 -14.57 16.91 5.64
N SER A 74 -14.55 15.59 5.86
CA SER A 74 -14.13 14.98 7.12
C SER A 74 -12.69 15.36 7.48
N ILE A 75 -11.77 15.37 6.53
CA ILE A 75 -10.38 15.79 6.77
C ILE A 75 -10.31 17.31 7.07
N LYS A 76 -11.08 18.14 6.35
CA LYS A 76 -11.11 19.59 6.54
C LYS A 76 -11.67 20.03 7.89
N GLU A 77 -12.55 19.24 8.52
CA GLU A 77 -13.01 19.50 9.89
C GLU A 77 -11.85 19.53 10.90
N PHE A 78 -10.79 18.75 10.67
CA PHE A 78 -9.62 18.71 11.55
C PHE A 78 -8.51 19.66 11.11
N ASP A 79 -8.31 19.81 9.81
CA ASP A 79 -7.35 20.77 9.24
C ASP A 79 -7.96 21.45 8.01
N PRO A 80 -8.48 22.69 8.14
CA PRO A 80 -9.13 23.40 7.05
C PRO A 80 -8.15 23.80 5.93
N THR A 81 -6.84 23.60 6.12
CA THR A 81 -5.82 23.93 5.12
C THR A 81 -5.57 22.83 4.09
N PHE A 82 -6.28 21.70 4.19
CA PHE A 82 -6.26 20.67 3.16
C PHE A 82 -6.87 21.16 1.85
N PHE A 83 -6.18 20.86 0.75
CA PHE A 83 -6.63 21.15 -0.60
C PHE A 83 -6.42 19.94 -1.51
N GLU A 84 -7.22 19.86 -2.56
CA GLU A 84 -7.06 18.88 -3.64
C GLU A 84 -5.83 19.21 -4.48
N VAL A 85 -4.96 18.23 -4.69
CA VAL A 85 -3.75 18.40 -5.49
C VAL A 85 -4.13 18.22 -6.96
N PRO A 86 -3.95 19.23 -7.83
CA PRO A 86 -4.25 19.09 -9.25
C PRO A 86 -3.40 18.00 -9.91
N MET A 87 -4.00 17.21 -10.80
CA MET A 87 -3.26 16.24 -11.62
C MET A 87 -2.56 16.94 -12.79
N LEU A 88 -1.55 16.28 -13.36
CA LEU A 88 -0.88 16.77 -14.58
C LEU A 88 -1.86 16.91 -15.77
N ASN A 89 -2.83 16.00 -15.87
CA ASN A 89 -3.95 16.13 -16.78
C ASN A 89 -5.11 16.83 -16.06
N ASN A 90 -5.33 18.10 -16.34
CA ASN A 90 -6.38 18.92 -15.71
C ASN A 90 -7.82 18.43 -16.00
N LYS A 91 -8.01 17.50 -16.95
CA LYS A 91 -9.32 16.85 -17.18
C LYS A 91 -9.64 15.75 -16.17
N HIS A 92 -8.64 15.26 -15.44
CA HIS A 92 -8.82 14.22 -14.45
C HIS A 92 -9.12 14.83 -13.07
N PRO A 93 -10.01 14.20 -12.27
CA PRO A 93 -10.26 14.64 -10.91
C PRO A 93 -9.02 14.42 -10.04
N SER A 94 -8.88 15.20 -8.96
CA SER A 94 -7.79 15.03 -8.01
C SER A 94 -7.89 13.67 -7.30
N THR A 95 -6.75 12.99 -7.19
CA THR A 95 -6.60 11.70 -6.48
C THR A 95 -5.81 11.86 -5.18
N SER A 96 -5.51 13.10 -4.79
CA SER A 96 -4.70 13.39 -3.61
C SER A 96 -5.16 14.63 -2.86
N LEU A 97 -5.02 14.61 -1.54
CA LEU A 97 -5.23 15.76 -0.67
C LEU A 97 -3.91 16.15 0.01
N MET A 98 -3.62 17.44 0.13
CA MET A 98 -2.42 17.91 0.84
C MET A 98 -2.76 19.03 1.82
N SER A 99 -2.21 18.96 3.03
CA SER A 99 -2.29 20.02 4.03
C SER A 99 -1.22 21.07 3.80
N ARG A 100 -1.62 22.36 3.72
CA ARG A 100 -0.63 23.45 3.65
C ARG A 100 0.13 23.62 4.97
N LYS A 101 -0.53 23.35 6.09
CA LYS A 101 0.01 23.50 7.45
C LYS A 101 1.01 22.41 7.81
N THR A 102 0.64 21.14 7.62
CA THR A 102 1.45 19.99 8.06
C THR A 102 2.31 19.42 6.95
N LYS A 103 2.05 19.78 5.69
CA LYS A 103 2.63 19.18 4.49
C LYS A 103 2.34 17.69 4.33
N ILE A 104 1.38 17.15 5.08
CA ILE A 104 0.90 15.78 4.91
C ILE A 104 0.15 15.70 3.59
N LYS A 105 0.52 14.72 2.76
CA LYS A 105 -0.13 14.34 1.52
C LYS A 105 -0.83 12.99 1.74
N ILE A 106 -2.05 12.88 1.24
CA ILE A 106 -2.86 11.68 1.24
C ILE A 106 -3.12 11.33 -0.22
N ASP A 107 -2.70 10.14 -0.64
CA ASP A 107 -2.88 9.61 -1.98
C ASP A 107 -3.91 8.48 -1.97
N PHE A 108 -4.87 8.55 -2.89
CA PHE A 108 -5.90 7.54 -3.08
C PHE A 108 -5.60 6.75 -4.36
N LEU A 109 -5.51 5.43 -4.21
CA LEU A 109 -5.03 4.52 -5.25
C LEU A 109 -6.07 3.42 -5.51
N THR A 110 -6.08 2.87 -6.73
CA THR A 110 -6.97 1.77 -7.08
C THR A 110 -6.33 0.79 -8.05
N VAL A 111 -7.03 -0.30 -8.31
CA VAL A 111 -6.65 -1.32 -9.27
C VAL A 111 -6.84 -0.81 -10.69
N GLN A 112 -5.83 -1.03 -11.54
CA GLN A 112 -5.97 -0.86 -12.97
C GLN A 112 -6.87 -1.96 -13.55
N LYS A 113 -8.05 -1.57 -14.07
CA LYS A 113 -9.07 -2.52 -14.56
C LYS A 113 -8.68 -3.23 -15.87
N THR A 114 -8.02 -2.54 -16.81
CA THR A 114 -7.62 -3.10 -18.12
C THR A 114 -6.55 -2.26 -18.83
N GLY A 115 -5.51 -2.90 -19.39
CA GLY A 115 -4.65 -2.32 -20.43
C GLY A 115 -3.93 -1.01 -20.08
N ILE A 116 -4.13 0.04 -20.90
CA ILE A 116 -3.51 1.38 -20.78
C ILE A 116 -4.50 2.36 -20.09
N ASP A 117 -5.61 1.88 -19.54
CA ASP A 117 -6.52 2.78 -18.83
C ASP A 117 -5.91 3.21 -17.50
N PHE A 118 -5.54 4.48 -17.45
CA PHE A 118 -5.02 5.17 -16.26
C PHE A 118 -5.96 6.32 -15.83
N ALA A 119 -7.22 6.30 -16.28
CA ALA A 119 -8.20 7.27 -15.83
C ALA A 119 -8.55 7.03 -14.34
N PRO A 120 -8.53 8.07 -13.49
CA PRO A 120 -8.95 7.94 -12.10
C PRO A 120 -10.38 7.42 -11.97
N HIS A 121 -10.58 6.53 -10.99
CA HIS A 121 -11.90 6.01 -10.68
C HIS A 121 -12.52 6.79 -9.52
N TYR A 122 -13.75 7.28 -9.71
CA TYR A 122 -14.48 8.01 -8.67
C TYR A 122 -15.28 7.06 -7.77
N TYR A 123 -15.11 7.21 -6.46
CA TYR A 123 -15.81 6.49 -5.41
C TYR A 123 -16.84 7.41 -4.76
N SER A 124 -18.11 7.29 -5.18
CA SER A 124 -19.20 8.12 -4.69
C SER A 124 -19.50 7.94 -3.21
N ASP A 125 -19.25 6.75 -2.67
CA ASP A 125 -19.39 6.42 -1.25
C ASP A 125 -18.38 7.16 -0.36
N LEU A 126 -17.33 7.75 -0.94
CA LEU A 126 -16.27 8.50 -0.25
C LEU A 126 -16.06 9.94 -0.73
N ALA A 127 -16.74 10.32 -1.82
CA ALA A 127 -16.56 11.58 -2.51
C ALA A 127 -15.10 11.87 -2.94
N ILE A 128 -14.36 10.85 -3.39
CA ILE A 128 -12.96 10.96 -3.85
C ILE A 128 -12.74 10.21 -5.17
N ALA A 129 -11.75 10.65 -5.94
CA ALA A 129 -11.19 9.84 -7.02
C ALA A 129 -9.91 9.13 -6.55
N ALA A 130 -9.60 8.00 -7.18
CA ALA A 130 -8.39 7.24 -6.90
C ALA A 130 -7.62 6.95 -8.20
N ASP A 131 -6.30 7.01 -8.11
CA ASP A 131 -5.40 6.81 -9.24
C ASP A 131 -5.13 5.31 -9.47
N PRO A 132 -5.40 4.75 -10.66
CA PRO A 132 -5.12 3.35 -10.94
C PRO A 132 -3.60 3.10 -11.05
N LEU A 133 -3.09 2.12 -10.30
CA LEU A 133 -1.69 1.70 -10.39
C LEU A 133 -1.57 0.24 -10.86
N ARG A 134 -0.45 -0.04 -11.53
CA ARG A 134 -0.11 -1.38 -12.03
C ARG A 134 0.08 -2.37 -10.86
N TYR A 135 -0.34 -3.60 -11.08
CA TYR A 135 -0.16 -4.74 -10.16
C TYR A 135 -0.85 -4.57 -8.79
N MET A 136 -1.77 -3.60 -8.68
CA MET A 136 -2.57 -3.38 -7.47
C MET A 136 -3.60 -4.48 -7.24
N ASP A 137 -4.08 -5.11 -8.32
CA ASP A 137 -4.88 -6.34 -8.30
C ASP A 137 -4.12 -7.48 -7.60
N TYR A 138 -2.86 -7.68 -7.96
CA TYR A 138 -2.00 -8.64 -7.29
C TYR A 138 -1.79 -8.28 -5.82
N LEU A 139 -1.49 -7.01 -5.50
CA LEU A 139 -1.24 -6.61 -4.11
C LEU A 139 -2.49 -6.80 -3.23
N LEU A 140 -3.66 -6.41 -3.73
CA LEU A 140 -4.90 -6.38 -2.96
C LEU A 140 -5.77 -7.63 -3.08
N GLY A 141 -5.46 -8.54 -4.00
CA GLY A 141 -6.23 -9.77 -4.22
C GLY A 141 -5.91 -10.91 -3.24
N GLY A 142 -5.01 -10.68 -2.28
CA GLY A 142 -4.57 -11.69 -1.32
C GLY A 142 -5.36 -11.66 -0.03
N LYS A 143 -4.96 -12.49 0.94
CA LYS A 143 -5.51 -12.41 2.30
C LYS A 143 -5.18 -11.06 2.92
N SER A 144 -6.19 -10.33 3.36
CA SER A 144 -6.04 -9.07 4.10
C SER A 144 -5.45 -9.34 5.48
N TRP A 145 -4.50 -8.50 5.90
CA TRP A 145 -4.00 -8.46 7.26
C TRP A 145 -4.68 -7.32 8.03
N GLN A 146 -4.89 -7.53 9.32
CA GLN A 146 -5.38 -6.51 10.23
C GLN A 146 -4.21 -5.99 11.04
N GLY A 147 -3.99 -4.68 11.00
CA GLY A 147 -3.01 -3.99 11.83
C GLY A 147 -3.66 -2.96 12.73
N LEU A 148 -2.86 -2.35 13.61
CA LEU A 148 -3.31 -1.30 14.51
C LEU A 148 -2.36 -0.11 14.46
N VAL A 149 -2.88 1.07 14.12
CA VAL A 149 -2.15 2.32 14.29
C VAL A 149 -2.42 2.82 15.69
N ILE A 150 -1.38 2.87 16.53
CA ILE A 150 -1.48 3.33 17.92
C ILE A 150 -0.96 4.77 18.03
N GLY A 151 -1.82 5.68 18.45
CA GLY A 151 -1.49 7.06 18.82
C GLY A 151 -2.24 7.44 20.09
N ALA A 152 -2.88 8.62 20.09
CA ALA A 152 -3.84 8.97 21.16
C ALA A 152 -5.05 8.01 21.20
N TYR A 153 -5.35 7.37 20.07
CA TYR A 153 -6.34 6.31 19.93
C TYR A 153 -5.71 5.14 19.16
N ALA A 154 -6.26 3.94 19.35
CA ALA A 154 -5.91 2.75 18.61
C ALA A 154 -6.90 2.55 17.45
N ILE A 155 -6.39 2.52 16.22
CA ILE A 155 -7.23 2.47 15.01
C ILE A 155 -6.92 1.21 14.22
N PRO A 156 -7.90 0.31 14.00
CA PRO A 156 -7.71 -0.86 13.16
C PRO A 156 -7.54 -0.43 11.70
N VAL A 157 -6.60 -1.06 11.01
CA VAL A 157 -6.31 -0.77 9.61
C VAL A 157 -6.16 -2.06 8.80
N ASN A 158 -6.68 -2.06 7.58
CA ASN A 158 -6.42 -3.15 6.64
C ASN A 158 -5.06 -2.95 5.98
N LEU A 159 -4.29 -4.03 5.89
CA LEU A 159 -2.98 -4.09 5.28
C LEU A 159 -2.99 -5.21 4.23
N PRO A 160 -2.31 -5.02 3.08
CA PRO A 160 -2.01 -6.14 2.19
C PRO A 160 -1.23 -7.24 2.90
N ASP A 161 -1.21 -8.42 2.31
CA ASP A 161 -0.29 -9.46 2.76
C ASP A 161 1.18 -8.98 2.63
N PRO A 162 2.00 -9.05 3.69
CA PRO A 162 3.38 -8.54 3.65
C PRO A 162 4.26 -9.21 2.60
N ALA A 163 4.05 -10.50 2.31
CA ALA A 163 4.81 -11.20 1.27
C ALA A 163 4.40 -10.72 -0.13
N ARG A 164 3.10 -10.52 -0.39
CA ARG A 164 2.64 -9.87 -1.62
C ARG A 164 3.12 -8.42 -1.71
N PHE A 165 3.19 -7.69 -0.60
CA PHE A 165 3.71 -6.33 -0.58
C PHE A 165 5.19 -6.25 -0.96
N SER A 166 6.04 -7.11 -0.40
CA SER A 166 7.47 -7.13 -0.73
C SER A 166 7.70 -7.50 -2.21
N ILE A 167 6.99 -8.51 -2.73
CA ILE A 167 7.05 -8.88 -4.14
C ILE A 167 6.55 -7.74 -5.03
N HIS A 168 5.41 -7.12 -4.70
CA HIS A 168 4.88 -5.96 -5.43
C HIS A 168 5.89 -4.82 -5.49
N LYS A 169 6.54 -4.49 -4.37
CA LYS A 169 7.60 -3.48 -4.29
C LYS A 169 8.76 -3.78 -5.24
N LEU A 170 9.21 -5.03 -5.30
CA LEU A 170 10.26 -5.45 -6.22
C LEU A 170 9.82 -5.33 -7.68
N VAL A 171 8.59 -5.72 -8.01
CA VAL A 171 8.07 -5.60 -9.38
C VAL A 171 7.97 -4.13 -9.83
N ILE A 172 7.38 -3.26 -9.01
CA ILE A 172 7.21 -1.84 -9.38
C ILE A 172 8.53 -1.07 -9.41
N ALA A 173 9.56 -1.54 -8.70
CA ALA A 173 10.88 -0.90 -8.69
C ALA A 173 11.50 -0.84 -10.09
N GLN A 174 11.14 -1.79 -10.99
CA GLN A 174 11.62 -1.82 -12.38
C GLN A 174 10.70 -1.12 -13.38
N GLU A 175 9.47 -0.78 -13.00
CA GLU A 175 8.56 0.01 -13.86
C GLU A 175 8.85 1.50 -13.79
N ARG A 176 9.61 1.96 -12.79
CA ARG A 176 10.01 3.36 -12.69
C ARG A 176 11.10 3.65 -13.71
N SER A 177 10.93 4.73 -14.49
CA SER A 177 11.94 5.15 -15.46
C SER A 177 13.31 5.40 -14.80
N LEU A 178 14.38 5.31 -15.59
CA LEU A 178 15.77 5.45 -15.14
C LEU A 178 16.04 6.74 -14.33
N ASN A 179 15.23 7.79 -14.52
CA ASN A 179 15.31 9.05 -13.76
C ASN A 179 14.82 8.94 -12.30
N PHE A 180 14.36 7.77 -11.86
CA PHE A 180 13.85 7.51 -10.52
C PHE A 180 14.64 6.44 -9.77
N GLU A 181 15.94 6.29 -10.09
CA GLU A 181 16.82 5.29 -9.48
C GLU A 181 16.81 5.32 -7.94
N THR A 182 16.81 6.51 -7.32
CA THR A 182 16.67 6.66 -5.87
C THR A 182 15.36 6.06 -5.33
N LYS A 183 14.25 6.17 -6.07
CA LYS A 183 12.97 5.59 -5.67
C LYS A 183 12.96 4.06 -5.90
N SER A 184 13.60 3.58 -6.96
CA SER A 184 13.77 2.15 -7.22
C SER A 184 14.58 1.47 -6.10
N ALA A 185 15.75 2.04 -5.77
CA ALA A 185 16.57 1.57 -4.65
C ALA A 185 15.82 1.61 -3.31
N LYS A 186 14.98 2.64 -3.09
CA LYS A 186 14.13 2.72 -1.90
C LYS A 186 13.14 1.57 -1.83
N ASP A 187 12.43 1.25 -2.91
CA ASP A 187 11.44 0.16 -2.91
C ASP A 187 12.11 -1.21 -2.71
N ILE A 188 13.27 -1.45 -3.34
CA ILE A 188 14.03 -2.69 -3.15
C ILE A 188 14.44 -2.85 -1.68
N ARG A 189 14.96 -1.79 -1.06
CA ARG A 189 15.33 -1.85 0.37
C ARG A 189 14.12 -2.13 1.26
N GLN A 190 12.98 -1.48 1.01
CA GLN A 190 11.75 -1.73 1.77
C GLN A 190 11.25 -3.18 1.59
N ALA A 191 11.37 -3.75 0.39
CA ALA A 191 11.03 -5.14 0.17
C ALA A 191 11.96 -6.07 0.96
N SER A 192 13.28 -5.81 0.96
CA SER A 192 14.24 -6.57 1.76
C SER A 192 13.91 -6.52 3.25
N GLU A 193 13.61 -5.34 3.80
CA GLU A 193 13.23 -5.15 5.22
C GLU A 193 12.01 -6.04 5.60
N VAL A 194 10.98 -6.09 4.74
CA VAL A 194 9.79 -6.95 4.98
C VAL A 194 10.13 -8.43 4.85
N ILE A 195 10.95 -8.82 3.86
CA ILE A 195 11.36 -10.21 3.67
C ILE A 195 12.17 -10.69 4.88
N GLU A 196 13.10 -9.89 5.38
CA GLU A 196 13.88 -10.21 6.59
C GLU A 196 12.96 -10.38 7.81
N ALA A 197 12.00 -9.48 7.99
CA ALA A 197 11.02 -9.59 9.07
C ALA A 197 10.18 -10.89 8.96
N LEU A 198 9.77 -11.29 7.75
CA LEU A 198 9.04 -12.54 7.53
C LEU A 198 9.89 -13.78 7.85
N VAL A 199 11.17 -13.75 7.49
CA VAL A 199 12.12 -14.84 7.79
C VAL A 199 12.36 -14.96 9.29
N GLU A 200 12.53 -13.83 9.99
CA GLU A 200 12.79 -13.83 11.43
C GLU A 200 11.66 -14.48 12.24
N ILE A 201 10.41 -14.34 11.78
CA ILE A 201 9.25 -14.96 12.42
C ILE A 201 8.86 -16.33 11.83
N GLY A 202 9.70 -16.92 10.97
CA GLY A 202 9.47 -18.24 10.38
C GLY A 202 8.30 -18.32 9.40
N ARG A 203 8.01 -17.22 8.68
CA ARG A 203 6.92 -17.12 7.69
C ARG A 203 7.43 -17.04 6.25
N GLU A 204 8.61 -17.58 5.95
CA GLU A 204 9.16 -17.64 4.60
C GLU A 204 8.25 -18.36 3.59
N SER A 205 7.44 -19.34 4.03
CA SER A 205 6.47 -20.02 3.16
C SER A 205 5.40 -19.10 2.57
N ASP A 206 5.16 -17.93 3.18
CA ASP A 206 4.23 -16.95 2.61
C ASP A 206 4.81 -16.27 1.37
N LEU A 207 6.14 -16.15 1.27
CA LEU A 207 6.81 -15.69 0.05
C LEU A 207 6.58 -16.69 -1.09
N GLN A 208 6.69 -17.99 -0.81
CA GLN A 208 6.40 -19.02 -1.80
C GLN A 208 4.98 -18.89 -2.35
N ARG A 209 3.98 -18.77 -1.47
CA ARG A 209 2.58 -18.60 -1.87
C ARG A 209 2.39 -17.34 -2.70
N ALA A 210 2.95 -16.22 -2.26
CA ALA A 210 2.83 -14.95 -2.95
C ALA A 210 3.52 -14.99 -4.33
N LEU A 211 4.61 -15.74 -4.49
CA LEU A 211 5.26 -15.99 -5.78
C LEU A 211 4.40 -16.87 -6.70
N SER A 212 3.83 -17.96 -6.17
CA SER A 212 2.88 -18.81 -6.92
C SER A 212 1.69 -18.01 -7.42
N ASP A 213 1.14 -17.11 -6.58
CA ASP A 213 0.06 -16.20 -6.97
C ASP A 213 0.48 -15.24 -8.09
N LEU A 214 1.73 -14.77 -8.08
CA LEU A 214 2.27 -13.92 -9.13
C LEU A 214 2.39 -14.69 -10.46
N LEU A 215 2.89 -15.93 -10.41
CA LEU A 215 3.01 -16.82 -11.57
C LEU A 215 1.63 -17.18 -12.15
N ALA A 216 0.63 -17.39 -11.29
CA ALA A 216 -0.75 -17.69 -11.70
C ALA A 216 -1.42 -16.54 -12.49
N THR A 217 -0.88 -15.32 -12.44
CA THR A 217 -1.34 -14.22 -13.31
C THR A 217 -1.06 -14.47 -14.80
N GLY A 218 -0.16 -15.40 -15.12
CA GLY A 218 0.22 -15.77 -16.50
C GLY A 218 1.04 -14.73 -17.25
N SER A 219 1.36 -13.59 -16.62
CA SER A 219 2.15 -12.53 -17.24
C SER A 219 3.64 -12.72 -16.98
N LYS A 220 4.45 -12.70 -18.05
CA LYS A 220 5.92 -12.82 -17.93
C LYS A 220 6.60 -11.56 -17.38
N LYS A 221 6.05 -10.38 -17.71
CA LYS A 221 6.67 -9.09 -17.38
C LYS A 221 6.88 -8.87 -15.86
N PRO A 222 5.91 -9.16 -14.96
CA PRO A 222 6.12 -9.05 -13.52
C PRO A 222 7.27 -9.93 -13.03
N LEU A 223 7.40 -11.15 -13.56
CA LEU A 223 8.47 -12.07 -13.19
C LEU A 223 9.84 -11.53 -13.64
N GLU A 224 9.96 -11.07 -14.87
CA GLU A 224 11.21 -10.44 -15.37
C GLU A 224 11.62 -9.22 -14.55
N ASN A 225 10.65 -8.39 -14.14
CA ASN A 225 10.89 -7.25 -13.27
C ASN A 225 11.33 -7.69 -11.87
N LEU A 226 10.70 -8.73 -11.32
CA LEU A 226 11.09 -9.31 -10.04
C LEU A 226 12.54 -9.80 -10.09
N GLU A 227 12.92 -10.57 -11.10
CA GLU A 227 14.29 -11.09 -11.28
C GLU A 227 15.33 -9.95 -11.34
N LYS A 228 15.05 -8.90 -12.10
CA LYS A 228 15.91 -7.70 -12.16
C LYS A 228 16.08 -7.02 -10.81
N SER A 229 15.01 -6.93 -10.02
CA SER A 229 15.08 -6.39 -8.65
C SER A 229 15.86 -7.30 -7.70
N VAL A 230 15.63 -8.61 -7.77
CA VAL A 230 16.35 -9.60 -6.94
C VAL A 230 17.85 -9.59 -7.24
N ALA A 231 18.25 -9.41 -8.50
CA ALA A 231 19.65 -9.25 -8.87
C ALA A 231 20.34 -8.11 -8.10
N ARG A 232 19.59 -7.03 -7.80
CA ARG A 232 20.05 -5.84 -7.05
C ARG A 232 19.96 -5.98 -5.53
N MET A 233 19.30 -7.02 -5.02
CA MET A 233 19.26 -7.31 -3.57
C MET A 233 20.59 -7.93 -3.08
N ASN A 234 20.77 -7.92 -1.77
CA ASN A 234 21.88 -8.56 -1.06
C ASN A 234 21.39 -9.24 0.24
N GLY A 235 22.28 -9.96 0.93
CA GLY A 235 22.00 -10.54 2.25
C GLY A 235 20.98 -11.69 2.26
N THR A 236 20.44 -11.94 3.45
CA THR A 236 19.48 -13.02 3.74
C THR A 236 18.23 -12.91 2.90
N ALA A 237 17.69 -11.70 2.72
CA ALA A 237 16.49 -11.45 1.92
C ALA A 237 16.61 -12.02 0.50
N LYS A 238 17.76 -11.78 -0.16
CA LYS A 238 18.02 -12.30 -1.51
C LYS A 238 18.07 -13.82 -1.54
N ALA A 239 18.82 -14.42 -0.62
CA ALA A 239 19.04 -15.87 -0.58
C ALA A 239 17.72 -16.62 -0.38
N VAL A 240 16.89 -16.17 0.57
CA VAL A 240 15.58 -16.77 0.84
C VAL A 240 14.67 -16.60 -0.37
N LEU A 241 14.56 -15.38 -0.91
CA LEU A 241 13.65 -15.14 -2.02
C LEU A 241 14.01 -15.96 -3.26
N LEU A 242 15.30 -16.14 -3.57
CA LEU A 242 15.74 -17.02 -4.65
C LEU A 242 15.35 -18.49 -4.40
N GLY A 243 15.48 -18.97 -3.17
CA GLY A 243 15.06 -20.33 -2.79
C GLY A 243 13.54 -20.52 -2.96
N GLU A 244 12.74 -19.56 -2.49
CA GLU A 244 11.29 -19.62 -2.63
C GLU A 244 10.82 -19.48 -4.09
N MET A 245 11.55 -18.69 -4.91
CA MET A 245 11.31 -18.60 -6.35
C MET A 245 11.53 -19.95 -7.05
N GLN A 246 12.61 -20.66 -6.73
CA GLN A 246 12.88 -21.99 -7.29
C GLN A 246 11.79 -22.99 -6.91
N LYS A 247 11.33 -22.97 -5.65
CA LYS A 247 10.24 -23.85 -5.19
C LYS A 247 8.91 -23.53 -5.89
N ALA A 248 8.58 -22.25 -6.05
CA ALA A 248 7.35 -21.83 -6.72
C ALA A 248 7.34 -22.26 -8.20
N LEU A 249 8.48 -22.13 -8.90
CA LEU A 249 8.63 -22.56 -10.30
C LEU A 249 8.60 -24.09 -10.46
N ALA A 250 9.04 -24.85 -9.46
CA ALA A 250 9.01 -26.31 -9.51
C ALA A 250 7.60 -26.91 -9.30
N GLN A 251 6.64 -26.11 -8.84
CA GLN A 251 5.27 -26.54 -8.54
C GLN A 251 4.23 -26.12 -9.58
N GLY A 252 4.59 -25.24 -10.52
CA GLY A 252 3.73 -24.74 -11.60
C GLY A 252 4.05 -25.40 -12.94
#